data_AF-A0A920UK16-F1
#
_entry.id   AF-A0A920UK16-F1
#
_cell.length_a   1.000
_cell.length_b   1.000
_cell.length_c   1.000
_cell.angle_alpha   90.00
_cell.angle_beta   90.00
_cell.angle_gamma   90.00
#
_symmetry.space_group_name_H-M   'P 1'
#
loop_
_entity.id
_entity.type
_entity.pdbx_description
1 polymer ?
#
loop_
_entity_poly.entity_id
_entity_poly.type
_entity_poly.pdbx_seq_one_letter_code
_entity_poly.pdbx_strand_id
1 'polypeptide(L)' 'MLQELNGMFSLVIYNNQTSEIFVARDGLGIKPLYFTQKHNFITLSSEISPIIQLYNFSEIDDIGIRQYKKLRAFFNGGLI' A
#
# COMPACT_ATOMS: atom_id res chain seq x y z
N MET A 1 -7.08 8.67 -17.88
CA MET A 1 -6.42 9.45 -16.81
C MET A 1 -5.49 8.62 -15.93
N LEU A 2 -5.94 7.77 -14.98
CA LEU A 2 -4.96 7.03 -14.14
C LEU A 2 -4.10 6.04 -14.96
N GLN A 3 -4.66 5.45 -16.00
CA GLN A 3 -3.96 4.58 -16.96
C GLN A 3 -2.92 5.31 -17.83
N GLU A 4 -2.96 6.65 -17.87
CA GLU A 4 -2.01 7.46 -18.66
C GLU A 4 -0.79 7.87 -17.82
N LEU A 5 -0.83 7.66 -16.50
CA LEU A 5 0.31 7.87 -15.60
C LEU A 5 1.31 6.72 -15.77
N ASN A 6 2.23 6.87 -16.72
CA ASN A 6 3.33 5.94 -16.93
C ASN A 6 4.50 6.26 -15.98
N GLY A 7 4.71 5.43 -14.96
CA GLY A 7 5.83 5.57 -14.03
C GLY A 7 5.61 4.83 -12.72
N MET A 8 6.56 4.99 -11.80
CA MET A 8 6.49 4.46 -10.43
C MET A 8 5.87 5.50 -9.49
N PHE A 9 4.68 5.24 -8.96
CA PHE A 9 4.00 6.18 -8.08
C PHE A 9 3.12 5.50 -7.05
N SER A 10 2.89 6.20 -5.95
CA SER A 10 1.90 5.87 -4.94
C SER A 10 1.42 7.19 -4.36
N LEU A 11 0.12 7.46 -4.45
CA LEU A 11 -0.46 8.73 -4.05
C LEU A 11 -1.77 8.54 -3.29
N VAL A 12 -2.02 9.49 -2.38
CA VAL A 12 -3.21 9.57 -1.55
C VAL A 12 -3.73 11.00 -1.66
N ILE A 13 -5.00 11.14 -2.03
CA ILE A 13 -5.69 12.43 -2.14
C ILE A 13 -6.85 12.41 -1.17
N TYR A 14 -6.90 13.37 -0.26
CA TYR A 14 -8.02 13.55 0.66
C TYR A 14 -8.85 14.75 0.24
N ASN A 15 -10.15 14.52 0.04
CA ASN A 15 -11.11 15.59 -0.21
C ASN A 15 -11.68 16.08 1.12
N ASN A 16 -11.27 17.27 1.57
CA ASN A 16 -11.73 17.82 2.85
C ASN A 16 -13.19 18.27 2.86
N GLN A 17 -13.84 18.37 1.69
CA GLN A 17 -15.26 18.74 1.58
C GLN A 17 -16.18 17.51 1.67
N THR A 18 -15.79 16.40 1.04
CA THR A 18 -16.57 15.15 1.04
C THR A 18 -16.09 14.13 2.06
N SER A 19 -14.95 14.38 2.69
CA SER A 19 -14.23 13.43 3.56
C SER A 19 -13.84 12.12 2.86
N GLU A 20 -13.77 12.11 1.53
CA GLU A 20 -13.37 10.96 0.74
C GLU A 20 -11.84 10.87 0.60
N ILE A 21 -11.32 9.64 0.58
CA ILE A 21 -9.91 9.36 0.32
C ILE A 21 -9.79 8.60 -0.99
N PHE A 22 -9.10 9.18 -1.95
CA PHE A 22 -8.69 8.52 -3.18
C PHE A 22 -7.26 8.01 -3.04
N VAL A 23 -7.04 6.74 -3.36
CA VAL A 23 -5.74 6.09 -3.29
C VAL A 23 -5.43 5.45 -4.63
N ALA A 24 -4.22 5.68 -5.13
CA ALA A 24 -3.74 5.07 -6.36
C ALA A 24 -2.27 4.69 -6.26
N ARG A 25 -1.89 3.61 -6.95
CA ARG A 25 -0.51 3.13 -7.09
C ARG A 25 -0.23 2.79 -8.54
N ASP A 26 1.05 2.71 -8.89
CA ASP A 26 1.48 2.22 -10.20
C ASP A 26 1.00 0.79 -10.44
N GLY A 27 0.74 0.45 -11.71
CA GLY A 27 0.12 -0.83 -12.08
C GLY A 27 0.93 -2.07 -11.70
N LEU A 28 2.26 -1.94 -11.60
CA LEU A 28 3.14 -3.02 -11.17
C LEU A 28 3.32 -3.08 -9.64
N GLY A 29 2.78 -2.09 -8.90
CA GLY A 29 2.89 -2.01 -7.45
C GLY A 29 4.32 -1.76 -6.95
N ILE A 30 5.19 -1.17 -7.77
CA ILE A 30 6.61 -0.94 -7.46
C ILE A 30 6.77 0.00 -6.26
N LYS A 31 5.95 1.06 -6.15
CA LYS A 31 5.96 1.94 -4.97
C LYS A 31 5.01 1.42 -3.90
N PRO A 32 5.51 0.94 -2.74
CA PRO A 32 4.70 0.39 -1.66
C PRO A 32 3.77 1.43 -1.05
N LEU A 33 2.56 0.99 -0.69
CA LEU A 33 1.60 1.71 0.12
C LEU A 33 0.79 0.68 0.90
N TYR A 34 0.92 0.72 2.21
CA TYR A 34 0.21 -0.08 3.18
C TYR A 34 -1.00 0.69 3.67
N PHE A 35 -2.08 -0.03 3.92
CA PHE A 35 -3.36 0.50 4.39
C PHE A 35 -3.85 -0.33 5.57
N THR A 36 -4.43 0.32 6.56
CA THR A 36 -5.20 -0.32 7.61
C THR A 36 -6.35 0.57 8.05
N GLN A 37 -7.44 -0.05 8.49
CA GLN A 37 -8.57 0.63 9.10
C GLN A 37 -8.77 0.10 10.51
N LYS A 38 -8.48 0.93 11.52
CA LYS A 38 -8.59 0.56 12.94
C LYS A 38 -9.09 1.75 13.76
N HIS A 39 -9.95 1.49 14.74
CA HIS A 39 -10.48 2.49 15.68
C HIS A 39 -11.05 3.73 14.96
N ASN A 40 -11.78 3.53 13.87
CA ASN A 40 -12.33 4.58 12.99
C ASN A 40 -11.28 5.45 12.26
N PHE A 41 -10.01 5.08 12.30
CA PHE A 41 -8.96 5.73 11.51
C PHE A 41 -8.61 4.90 10.29
N ILE A 42 -8.39 5.60 9.17
CA ILE A 42 -7.69 5.10 8.00
C ILE A 42 -6.23 5.51 8.14
N THR A 43 -5.33 4.52 8.15
CA THR A 43 -3.89 4.76 8.18
C THR A 43 -3.25 4.24 6.90
N LEU A 44 -2.50 5.11 6.24
CA LEU A 44 -1.76 4.84 5.02
C LEU A 44 -0.27 5.15 5.25
N SER A 45 0.61 4.29 4.77
CA SER A 45 2.07 4.53 4.86
C SER A 45 2.81 3.84 3.73
N SER A 46 3.92 4.42 3.26
CA SER A 46 4.82 3.77 2.29
C SER A 46 5.61 2.61 2.90
N GLU A 47 5.61 2.48 4.23
CA GLU A 47 6.29 1.44 4.98
C GLU A 47 5.36 0.77 5.99
N ILE A 48 5.61 -0.50 6.29
CA ILE A 48 4.78 -1.26 7.24
C ILE A 48 5.16 -0.96 8.70
N SER A 49 6.42 -0.59 8.96
CA SER A 49 6.95 -0.38 10.31
C SER A 49 6.17 0.67 11.12
N PRO A 50 5.81 1.85 10.58
CA PRO A 50 5.03 2.84 11.34
C PRO A 50 3.63 2.34 11.70
N ILE A 51 3.01 1.52 10.84
CA ILE A 51 1.69 0.94 11.09
C ILE A 51 1.76 -0.12 12.19
N ILE A 52 2.80 -0.97 12.16
CA ILE A 52 3.05 -1.96 13.21
C ILE A 52 3.24 -1.28 14.57
N GLN A 53 4.06 -0.23 14.61
CA GLN A 53 4.31 0.56 15.82
C GLN A 53 3.05 1.28 16.31
N LEU A 54 2.26 1.87 15.41
CA LEU A 54 1.06 2.62 15.78
C LEU A 54 -0.03 1.75 16.42
N TYR A 55 -0.18 0.51 15.97
CA TYR A 55 -1.25 -0.37 16.40
C TYR A 55 -0.80 -1.57 17.23
N ASN A 56 0.49 -1.64 17.59
CA ASN A 56 1.11 -2.76 18.29
C ASN A 56 0.68 -4.11 17.71
N PHE A 57 0.78 -4.26 16.38
CA PHE A 57 0.48 -5.54 15.73
C PHE A 57 1.46 -6.61 16.23
N SER A 58 0.93 -7.62 16.93
CA SER A 58 1.70 -8.76 17.46
C SER A 58 1.60 -10.00 16.57
N GLU A 59 0.63 -10.03 15.66
CA GLU A 59 0.35 -11.16 14.79
C GLU A 59 0.91 -10.92 13.40
N ILE A 60 1.58 -11.94 12.88
CA ILE A 60 2.13 -11.97 11.54
C ILE A 60 1.13 -12.68 10.64
N ASP A 61 0.71 -12.01 9.57
CA ASP A 61 -0.04 -12.66 8.49
C ASP A 61 0.94 -13.25 7.47
N ASP A 62 0.98 -14.58 7.39
CA ASP A 62 1.80 -15.32 6.44
C ASP A 62 1.46 -15.00 4.99
N ILE A 63 0.19 -14.65 4.70
CA ILE A 63 -0.24 -14.22 3.36
C ILE A 63 0.36 -12.85 3.04
N GLY A 64 0.25 -11.90 3.97
CA GLY A 64 0.88 -10.58 3.88
C GLY A 64 2.39 -10.65 3.72
N ILE A 65 3.08 -11.54 4.45
CA ILE A 65 4.52 -11.78 4.28
C ILE A 65 4.82 -12.32 2.87
N ARG A 66 4.02 -13.27 2.38
CA ARG A 66 4.21 -13.82 1.04
C ARG A 66 4.02 -12.75 -0.04
N GLN A 67 3.01 -11.90 0.09
CA GLN A 67 2.77 -10.79 -0.82
C GLN A 67 3.88 -9.74 -0.74
N TYR A 68 4.31 -9.36 0.46
CA TYR A 68 5.44 -8.46 0.66
C TYR A 68 6.71 -8.98 0.00
N LYS A 69 7.01 -10.27 0.18
CA LYS A 69 8.16 -10.93 -0.47
C LYS A 69 8.02 -10.94 -1.98
N LYS A 70 6.85 -11.29 -2.53
CA LYS A 70 6.62 -11.30 -3.99
C LYS A 70 6.67 -9.90 -4.62
N LEU A 71 6.16 -8.89 -3.92
CA LEU A 71 6.08 -7.50 -4.41
C LEU A 71 7.40 -6.73 -4.25
N ARG A 72 8.29 -7.16 -3.34
CA ARG A 72 9.61 -6.54 -3.12
C ARG A 72 10.79 -7.37 -3.65
N ALA A 73 10.62 -8.66 -3.94
CA ALA A 73 11.63 -9.50 -4.56
C ALA A 73 11.23 -9.85 -6.00
N PHE A 74 11.53 -8.95 -6.93
CA PHE A 74 11.67 -9.36 -8.32
C PHE A 74 12.99 -10.11 -8.47
N PHE A 75 12.95 -11.44 -8.61
CA PHE A 75 13.95 -12.19 -9.37
C PHE A 75 13.29 -13.36 -10.12
N ASN A 76 13.61 -13.43 -11.41
CA ASN A 76 13.28 -14.45 -12.42
C ASN A 76 11.88 -14.43 -13.04
N GLY A 77 11.65 -13.40 -13.86
CA GLY A 77 11.01 -13.49 -15.18
C GLY A 77 9.83 -14.44 -15.34
N GLY A 78 8.61 -13.89 -15.25
CA GLY A 78 7.42 -14.52 -15.83
C GLY A 78 6.13 -14.25 -15.06
N LEU A 79 5.19 -13.59 -15.76
CA LEU A 79 3.71 -13.63 -15.69
C LEU A 79 3.04 -13.26 -14.34
N ILE A 80 1.95 -12.50 -14.27
CA ILE A 80 0.79 -12.27 -15.16
C ILE A 80 0.38 -10.80 -15.01
#